data_AF-A0A661ZCU5-F1
#
_entry.id   AF-A0A661ZCU5-F1
#
_cell.length_a   1.000
_cell.length_b   1.000
_cell.length_c   1.000
_cell.angle_alpha   90.00
_cell.angle_beta   90.00
_cell.angle_gamma   90.00
#
_symmetry.space_group_name_H-M   'P 1'
#
loop_
_entity.id
_entity.type
_entity.pdbx_description
1 polymer ?
#
loop_
_entity_poly.entity_id
_entity_poly.type
_entity_poly.pdbx_seq_one_letter_code
_entity_poly.pdbx_strand_id
1 'polypeptide(L)'
;MQQALKAGRMTAKDDKQLKKILDETGCLIKSFSLENTPAEYGAEVYRVIREITGVEDPYKEIKKQSIEDAKKLYPELKQIIEQSENRLLTAVRIAIAGNIIDFGVNKKFSLEEDVQRILTQDFAIFDFPQFEKAVREAKSILYIGDNAGESVFDKLLIEEINAKVIYAVREIPVINDAVYEDAVASGLQEVAE
;
A
#
# COMPACT_ATOMS: atom_id res chain seq x y z
N MET A 1 10.18 0.46 18.91
CA MET A 1 10.81 1.78 19.14
C MET A 1 11.02 2.61 17.88
N GLN A 2 11.62 2.09 16.79
CA GLN A 2 11.84 2.90 15.57
C GLN A 2 10.55 3.44 14.93
N GLN A 3 9.51 2.62 14.83
CA GLN A 3 8.19 3.07 14.31
C GLN A 3 7.59 4.17 15.17
N ALA A 4 7.64 4.03 16.51
CA ALA A 4 7.18 5.07 17.44
C ALA A 4 7.93 6.40 17.26
N LEU A 5 9.24 6.35 17.04
CA LEU A 5 10.04 7.54 16.77
C LEU A 5 9.69 8.17 15.41
N LYS A 6 9.52 7.36 14.36
CA LYS A 6 9.20 7.83 13.01
C LYS A 6 7.83 8.50 13.00
N ALA A 7 6.79 7.78 13.40
CA ALA A 7 5.42 8.30 13.46
C ALA A 7 5.26 9.42 14.51
N GLY A 8 5.98 9.34 15.63
CA GLY A 8 6.03 10.38 16.64
C GLY A 8 6.60 11.70 16.09
N ARG A 9 7.68 11.66 15.28
CA ARG A 9 8.22 12.87 14.63
C ARG A 9 7.25 13.51 13.63
N MET A 10 6.35 12.72 13.06
CA MET A 10 5.35 13.20 12.10
C MET A 10 4.16 13.87 12.79
N THR A 11 3.91 13.57 14.06
CA THR A 11 2.67 13.93 14.77
C THR A 11 2.89 14.80 16.01
N ALA A 12 4.04 14.69 16.66
CA ALA A 12 4.37 15.47 17.85
C ALA A 12 4.57 16.95 17.50
N LYS A 13 4.02 17.83 18.34
CA LYS A 13 4.14 19.29 18.20
C LYS A 13 5.49 19.80 18.72
N ASP A 14 6.10 19.07 19.65
CA ASP A 14 7.39 19.41 20.26
C ASP A 14 8.11 18.16 20.80
N ASP A 15 9.37 18.36 21.22
CA ASP A 15 10.22 17.29 21.77
C ASP A 15 9.69 16.69 23.08
N LYS A 16 8.88 17.44 23.85
CA LYS A 16 8.29 16.92 25.10
C LYS A 16 7.24 15.88 24.79
N GLN A 17 6.38 16.16 23.81
CA GLN A 17 5.38 15.22 23.34
C GLN A 17 6.02 14.01 22.66
N LEU A 18 7.06 14.21 21.84
CA LEU A 18 7.82 13.12 21.25
C LEU A 18 8.46 12.21 22.31
N LYS A 19 9.09 12.81 23.34
CA LYS A 19 9.65 12.05 24.46
C LYS A 19 8.56 11.25 25.18
N LYS A 20 7.39 11.85 25.42
CA LYS A 20 6.25 11.17 26.06
C LYS A 20 5.81 9.93 25.27
N ILE A 21 5.72 10.02 23.94
CA ILE A 21 5.41 8.88 23.06
C ILE A 21 6.43 7.75 23.25
N LEU A 22 7.72 8.07 23.26
CA LEU A 22 8.78 7.08 23.42
C LEU A 22 8.77 6.45 24.82
N ASP A 23 8.55 7.24 25.87
CA ASP A 23 8.47 6.75 27.24
C ASP A 23 7.30 5.78 27.41
N GLU A 24 6.09 6.16 26.97
CA GLU A 24 4.89 5.31 27.08
C GLU A 24 5.01 4.05 26.21
N THR A 25 5.55 4.18 24.99
CA THR A 25 5.85 3.02 24.15
C THR A 25 6.87 2.08 24.81
N GLY A 26 7.89 2.64 25.47
CA GLY A 26 8.89 1.87 26.21
C GLY A 26 8.28 1.08 27.37
N CYS A 27 7.26 1.62 28.03
CA CYS A 27 6.50 0.92 29.06
C CYS A 27 5.72 -0.29 28.50
N LEU A 28 5.15 -0.18 27.29
CA LEU A 28 4.39 -1.28 26.65
C LEU A 28 5.24 -2.53 26.39
N ILE A 29 6.55 -2.37 26.17
CA ILE A 29 7.45 -3.51 25.89
C ILE A 29 7.38 -4.56 27.01
N LYS A 30 7.15 -4.14 28.26
CA LYS A 30 7.06 -5.05 29.41
C LYS A 30 5.80 -5.92 29.39
N SER A 31 4.74 -5.47 28.72
CA SER A 31 3.44 -6.15 28.66
C SER A 31 3.23 -6.97 27.38
N PHE A 32 4.15 -6.87 26.42
CA PHE A 32 4.04 -7.58 25.15
C PHE A 32 4.31 -9.08 25.32
N SER A 33 3.32 -9.91 24.94
CA SER A 33 3.49 -11.35 24.87
C SER A 33 4.37 -11.69 23.68
N LEU A 34 5.27 -12.68 23.80
CA LEU A 34 6.06 -13.18 22.68
C LEU A 34 5.21 -13.90 21.60
N GLU A 35 3.95 -14.19 21.91
CA GLU A 35 3.00 -14.78 20.96
C GLU A 35 2.35 -13.73 20.05
N ASN A 36 2.48 -12.45 20.38
CA ASN A 36 1.91 -11.39 19.57
C ASN A 36 2.67 -11.21 18.25
N THR A 37 1.92 -10.86 17.21
CA THR A 37 2.48 -10.56 15.91
C THR A 37 3.07 -9.14 15.87
N PRO A 38 4.01 -8.85 14.95
CA PRO A 38 4.49 -7.49 14.72
C PRO A 38 3.37 -6.47 14.45
N ALA A 39 2.28 -6.89 13.79
CA ALA A 39 1.12 -6.04 13.52
C ALA A 39 0.39 -5.66 14.80
N GLU A 40 0.20 -6.61 15.73
CA GLU A 40 -0.43 -6.35 17.03
C GLU A 40 0.41 -5.39 17.89
N TYR A 41 1.74 -5.56 17.91
CA TYR A 41 2.61 -4.58 18.58
C TYR A 41 2.53 -3.19 17.94
N GLY A 42 2.47 -3.13 16.61
CA GLY A 42 2.31 -1.89 15.87
C GLY A 42 1.03 -1.17 16.28
N ALA A 43 -0.10 -1.87 16.36
CA ALA A 43 -1.39 -1.31 16.76
C ALA A 43 -1.33 -0.64 18.14
N GLU A 44 -0.69 -1.27 19.14
CA GLU A 44 -0.52 -0.69 20.47
C GLU A 44 0.36 0.57 20.46
N VAL A 45 1.41 0.59 19.64
CA VAL A 45 2.26 1.78 19.45
C VAL A 45 1.45 2.93 18.83
N TYR A 46 0.66 2.65 17.79
CA TYR A 46 -0.18 3.67 17.14
C TYR A 46 -1.30 4.17 18.06
N ARG A 47 -1.85 3.30 18.92
CA ARG A 47 -2.80 3.69 19.98
C ARG A 47 -2.18 4.74 20.91
N VAL A 48 -0.96 4.51 21.41
CA VAL A 48 -0.24 5.49 22.27
C VAL A 48 -0.01 6.82 21.54
N ILE A 49 0.42 6.78 20.29
CA ILE A 49 0.63 8.00 19.49
C ILE A 49 -0.68 8.78 19.37
N ARG A 50 -1.78 8.10 19.04
CA ARG A 50 -3.11 8.70 18.92
C ARG A 50 -3.57 9.32 20.25
N GLU A 51 -3.44 8.59 21.36
CA GLU A 51 -3.82 9.07 22.70
C GLU A 51 -3.04 10.32 23.12
N ILE A 52 -1.75 10.41 22.76
CA ILE A 52 -0.89 11.54 23.13
C ILE A 52 -1.06 12.74 22.19
N THR A 53 -1.22 12.50 20.88
CA THR A 53 -1.16 13.55 19.85
C THR A 53 -2.53 14.00 19.36
N GLY A 54 -3.54 13.15 19.50
CA GLY A 54 -4.86 13.32 18.88
C GLY A 54 -4.85 13.10 17.37
N VAL A 55 -3.74 12.64 16.78
CA VAL A 55 -3.63 12.36 15.35
C VAL A 55 -3.96 10.90 15.09
N GLU A 56 -5.03 10.66 14.34
CA GLU A 56 -5.51 9.33 13.97
C GLU A 56 -4.58 8.62 12.97
N ASP A 57 -4.14 9.35 11.95
CA ASP A 57 -3.32 8.82 10.87
C ASP A 57 -2.06 9.66 10.69
N PRO A 58 -0.92 9.23 11.26
CA PRO A 58 0.35 9.90 11.06
C PRO A 58 0.77 9.99 9.59
N TYR A 59 0.37 9.03 8.75
CA TYR A 59 0.84 8.86 7.37
C TYR A 59 -0.10 9.45 6.32
N LYS A 60 -1.22 10.05 6.73
CA LYS A 60 -2.26 10.57 5.83
C LYS A 60 -1.71 11.38 4.65
N GLU A 61 -0.85 12.36 4.92
CA GLU A 61 -0.27 13.21 3.86
C GLU A 61 0.73 12.45 2.99
N ILE A 62 1.45 11.46 3.54
CA ILE A 62 2.34 10.60 2.75
C ILE A 62 1.50 9.73 1.80
N LYS A 63 0.45 9.06 2.31
CA LYS A 63 -0.45 8.24 1.50
C LYS A 63 -1.08 9.04 0.37
N LYS A 64 -1.60 10.22 0.68
CA LYS A 64 -2.15 11.16 -0.32
C LYS A 64 -1.12 11.51 -1.39
N GLN A 65 0.10 11.88 -0.99
CA GLN A 65 1.16 12.21 -1.94
C GLN A 65 1.53 11.01 -2.82
N SER A 66 1.64 9.82 -2.24
CA SER A 66 1.92 8.58 -2.98
C SER A 66 0.82 8.24 -4.00
N ILE A 67 -0.46 8.39 -3.64
CA ILE A 67 -1.58 8.20 -4.57
C ILE A 67 -1.51 9.21 -5.72
N GLU A 68 -1.28 10.49 -5.42
CA GLU A 68 -1.20 11.53 -6.44
C GLU A 68 0.01 11.38 -7.37
N ASP A 69 1.13 10.85 -6.87
CA ASP A 69 2.29 10.52 -7.70
C ASP A 69 2.05 9.28 -8.56
N ALA A 70 1.42 8.23 -8.01
CA ALA A 70 1.03 7.05 -8.77
C ALA A 70 0.04 7.38 -9.90
N LYS A 71 -0.95 8.23 -9.65
CA LYS A 71 -1.92 8.68 -10.66
C LYS A 71 -1.28 9.36 -11.87
N LYS A 72 -0.16 10.06 -11.68
CA LYS A 72 0.54 10.73 -12.80
C LYS A 72 1.09 9.74 -13.82
N LEU A 73 1.35 8.51 -13.40
CA LEU A 73 1.89 7.42 -14.23
C LEU A 73 0.78 6.58 -14.87
N TYR A 74 -0.42 6.64 -14.30
CA TYR A 74 -1.56 5.83 -14.73
C TYR A 74 -1.77 5.84 -16.26
N PRO A 75 -1.75 6.99 -16.97
CA PRO A 75 -1.98 7.01 -18.41
C PRO A 75 -0.93 6.23 -19.20
N GLU A 76 0.35 6.36 -18.81
CA GLU A 76 1.46 5.69 -19.48
C GLU A 76 1.44 4.18 -19.20
N LEU A 77 1.24 3.79 -17.94
CA LEU A 77 1.15 2.38 -17.55
C LEU A 77 -0.02 1.68 -18.23
N LYS A 78 -1.16 2.36 -18.34
CA LYS A 78 -2.32 1.86 -19.08
C LYS A 78 -2.00 1.64 -20.56
N GLN A 79 -1.29 2.58 -21.19
CA GLN A 79 -0.85 2.42 -22.58
C GLN A 79 0.09 1.21 -22.75
N ILE A 80 1.01 0.99 -21.81
CA ILE A 80 1.91 -0.19 -21.82
C ILE A 80 1.10 -1.49 -21.76
N ILE A 81 0.09 -1.57 -20.90
CA ILE A 81 -0.81 -2.74 -20.81
C ILE A 81 -1.51 -2.93 -22.15
N GLU A 82 -2.11 -1.87 -22.70
CA GLU A 82 -2.89 -1.92 -23.93
C GLU A 82 -2.11 -2.37 -25.16
N GLN A 83 -0.83 -2.04 -25.22
CA GLN A 83 0.07 -2.39 -26.32
C GLN A 83 0.78 -3.73 -26.13
N SER A 84 0.64 -4.37 -24.96
CA SER A 84 1.34 -5.62 -24.65
C SER A 84 0.66 -6.85 -25.26
N GLU A 85 1.46 -7.90 -25.53
CA GLU A 85 0.95 -9.17 -26.07
C GLU A 85 0.03 -9.89 -25.07
N ASN A 86 0.37 -9.82 -23.78
CA ASN A 86 -0.44 -10.37 -22.69
C ASN A 86 -0.76 -9.29 -21.67
N ARG A 87 -1.93 -8.66 -21.85
CA ARG A 87 -2.41 -7.55 -21.01
C ARG A 87 -2.48 -7.92 -19.53
N LEU A 88 -3.03 -9.10 -19.20
CA LEU A 88 -3.18 -9.55 -17.81
C LEU A 88 -1.81 -9.75 -17.15
N LEU A 89 -0.84 -10.38 -17.83
CA LEU A 89 0.50 -10.56 -17.30
C LEU A 89 1.22 -9.22 -17.07
N THR A 90 1.09 -8.30 -18.03
CA THR A 90 1.67 -6.96 -17.92
C THR A 90 1.06 -6.19 -16.75
N ALA A 91 -0.26 -6.26 -16.57
CA ALA A 91 -0.95 -5.62 -15.46
C ALA A 91 -0.54 -6.22 -14.10
N VAL A 92 -0.33 -7.54 -14.01
CA VAL A 92 0.22 -8.19 -12.81
C VAL A 92 1.62 -7.65 -12.49
N ARG A 93 2.51 -7.54 -13.49
CA ARG A 93 3.85 -6.98 -13.30
C ARG A 93 3.80 -5.52 -12.83
N ILE A 94 2.87 -4.74 -13.36
CA ILE A 94 2.66 -3.33 -12.97
C ILE A 94 2.15 -3.22 -11.53
N ALA A 95 1.18 -4.05 -11.12
CA ALA A 95 0.71 -4.11 -9.73
C ALA A 95 1.88 -4.41 -8.77
N ILE A 96 2.71 -5.41 -9.10
CA ILE A 96 3.92 -5.75 -8.32
C ILE A 96 4.90 -4.58 -8.27
N ALA A 97 5.07 -3.85 -9.39
CA ALA A 97 5.95 -2.69 -9.41
C ALA A 97 5.47 -1.59 -8.46
N GLY A 98 4.16 -1.38 -8.35
CA GLY A 98 3.54 -0.43 -7.42
C GLY A 98 3.97 -0.61 -5.96
N ASN A 99 4.18 -1.86 -5.52
CA ASN A 99 4.64 -2.16 -4.16
C ASN A 99 6.16 -1.91 -3.96
N ILE A 100 6.96 -2.08 -5.03
CA ILE A 100 8.42 -1.90 -4.96
C ILE A 100 8.81 -0.42 -4.99
N ILE A 101 7.99 0.41 -5.62
CA ILE A 101 8.28 1.83 -5.81
C ILE A 101 8.00 2.61 -4.52
N ASP A 102 9.06 3.13 -3.90
CA ASP A 102 8.94 4.08 -2.79
C ASP A 102 8.65 5.49 -3.31
N PHE A 103 7.37 5.87 -3.37
CA PHE A 103 6.92 7.21 -3.76
C PHE A 103 7.29 8.30 -2.74
N GLY A 104 7.83 7.95 -1.56
CA GLY A 104 8.14 8.88 -0.47
C GLY A 104 9.47 9.63 -0.60
N VAL A 105 10.33 9.27 -1.57
CA VAL A 105 11.69 9.83 -1.70
C VAL A 105 11.90 10.33 -3.13
N ASN A 106 11.95 11.66 -3.33
CA ASN A 106 12.32 12.41 -4.55
C ASN A 106 13.04 11.60 -5.67
N LYS A 107 12.31 10.75 -6.42
CA LYS A 107 12.87 9.86 -7.45
C LYS A 107 12.04 9.82 -8.73
N LYS A 108 11.54 10.97 -9.19
CA LYS A 108 10.91 11.06 -10.52
C LYS A 108 11.77 10.48 -11.65
N PHE A 109 13.10 10.50 -11.51
CA PHE A 109 14.04 10.07 -12.55
C PHE A 109 14.34 8.55 -12.60
N SER A 110 13.95 7.73 -11.62
CA SER A 110 14.20 6.27 -11.69
C SER A 110 12.96 5.44 -11.98
N LEU A 111 11.79 6.06 -12.04
CA LEU A 111 10.52 5.38 -11.98
C LEU A 111 10.18 4.61 -13.25
N GLU A 112 10.41 5.23 -14.41
CA GLU A 112 10.29 4.57 -15.72
C GLU A 112 11.30 3.42 -15.83
N GLU A 113 12.56 3.63 -15.44
CA GLU A 113 13.59 2.59 -15.45
C GLU A 113 13.27 1.44 -14.49
N ASP A 114 12.76 1.73 -13.29
CA ASP A 114 12.37 0.75 -12.29
C ASP A 114 11.16 -0.07 -12.78
N VAL A 115 10.16 0.58 -13.38
CA VAL A 115 9.02 -0.12 -14.02
C VAL A 115 9.50 -1.01 -15.17
N GLN A 116 10.32 -0.49 -16.08
CA GLN A 116 10.85 -1.28 -17.21
C GLN A 116 11.69 -2.47 -16.74
N ARG A 117 12.50 -2.29 -15.69
CA ARG A 117 13.25 -3.39 -15.07
C ARG A 117 12.31 -4.45 -14.52
N ILE A 118 11.25 -4.06 -13.81
CA ILE A 118 10.30 -5.02 -13.21
C ILE A 118 9.46 -5.73 -14.29
N LEU A 119 9.13 -5.03 -15.38
CA LEU A 119 8.42 -5.60 -16.52
C LEU A 119 9.24 -6.71 -17.21
N THR A 120 10.57 -6.59 -17.20
CA THR A 120 11.49 -7.51 -17.90
C THR A 120 12.16 -8.54 -16.98
N GLN A 121 12.10 -8.33 -15.66
CA GLN A 121 12.71 -9.23 -14.69
C GLN A 121 11.99 -10.59 -14.64
N ASP A 122 12.76 -11.67 -14.54
CA ASP A 122 12.23 -13.01 -14.34
C ASP A 122 11.65 -13.18 -12.94
N PHE A 123 10.50 -13.84 -12.87
CA PHE A 123 9.92 -14.24 -11.60
C PHE A 123 10.70 -15.42 -11.01
N ALA A 124 11.01 -15.34 -9.72
CA ALA A 124 11.61 -16.48 -9.00
C ALA A 124 10.64 -17.67 -8.91
N ILE A 125 9.34 -17.40 -8.79
CA ILE A 125 8.24 -18.36 -8.82
C ILE A 125 7.19 -17.82 -9.79
N PHE A 126 6.81 -18.62 -10.79
CA PHE A 126 5.92 -18.21 -11.86
C PHE A 126 4.68 -19.10 -11.97
N ASP A 127 3.72 -18.88 -11.09
CA ASP A 127 2.41 -19.55 -11.10
C ASP A 127 1.34 -18.78 -11.88
N PHE A 128 1.78 -17.92 -12.82
CA PHE A 128 0.88 -17.12 -13.65
C PHE A 128 -0.12 -17.96 -14.46
N PRO A 129 0.24 -19.12 -15.08
CA PRO A 129 -0.75 -19.93 -15.80
C PRO A 129 -1.92 -20.41 -14.92
N GLN A 130 -1.63 -20.77 -13.67
CA GLN A 130 -2.63 -21.19 -12.69
C GLN A 130 -3.49 -19.99 -12.25
N PHE A 131 -2.85 -18.83 -12.00
CA PHE A 131 -3.54 -17.58 -11.69
C PHE A 131 -4.47 -17.15 -12.83
N GLU A 132 -3.98 -17.12 -14.08
CA GLU A 132 -4.75 -16.73 -15.25
C GLU A 132 -5.99 -17.62 -15.43
N LYS A 133 -5.84 -18.94 -15.26
CA LYS A 133 -6.96 -19.87 -15.29
C LYS A 133 -7.98 -19.55 -14.19
N ALA A 134 -7.52 -19.37 -12.96
CA ALA A 134 -8.40 -19.08 -11.82
C ALA A 134 -9.15 -17.76 -11.99
N VAL A 135 -8.49 -16.71 -12.47
CA VAL A 135 -9.10 -15.40 -12.75
C VAL A 135 -10.17 -15.51 -13.84
N ARG A 136 -9.90 -16.25 -14.92
CA ARG A 136 -10.86 -16.43 -16.03
C ARG A 136 -12.10 -17.24 -15.65
N GLU A 137 -11.96 -18.19 -14.73
CA GLU A 137 -13.05 -19.07 -14.28
C GLU A 137 -13.84 -18.50 -13.09
N ALA A 138 -13.29 -17.49 -12.40
CA ALA A 138 -13.89 -16.90 -11.22
C ALA A 138 -15.15 -16.08 -11.55
N LYS A 139 -16.19 -16.25 -10.73
CA LYS A 139 -17.36 -15.36 -10.75
C LYS A 139 -17.15 -14.10 -9.92
N SER A 140 -16.34 -14.23 -8.86
CA SER A 140 -15.99 -13.16 -7.94
C SER A 140 -14.58 -13.38 -7.39
N ILE A 141 -13.85 -12.29 -7.18
CA ILE A 141 -12.49 -12.29 -6.65
C ILE A 141 -12.42 -11.34 -5.46
N LEU A 142 -11.80 -11.79 -4.37
CA LEU A 142 -11.40 -10.92 -3.27
C LEU A 142 -9.96 -10.45 -3.54
N TYR A 143 -9.77 -9.16 -3.71
CA TYR A 143 -8.48 -8.52 -3.83
C TYR A 143 -8.15 -7.85 -2.49
N ILE A 144 -7.00 -8.16 -1.90
CA ILE A 144 -6.59 -7.59 -0.61
C ILE A 144 -5.54 -6.52 -0.90
N GLY A 145 -5.88 -5.26 -0.68
CA GLY A 145 -4.96 -4.15 -0.82
C GLY A 145 -3.91 -4.12 0.29
N ASP A 146 -2.73 -3.59 -0.05
CA ASP A 146 -1.63 -3.37 0.88
C ASP A 146 -1.44 -1.87 1.08
N ASN A 147 -0.59 -1.22 0.27
CA ASN A 147 -0.23 0.19 0.45
C ASN A 147 -1.14 1.17 -0.31
N ALA A 148 -1.34 2.36 0.23
CA ALA A 148 -2.20 3.37 -0.38
C ALA A 148 -1.74 3.81 -1.79
N GLY A 149 -0.43 4.02 -2.01
CA GLY A 149 0.09 4.35 -3.35
C GLY A 149 -0.05 3.20 -4.36
N GLU A 150 0.13 1.96 -3.90
CA GLU A 150 0.02 0.74 -4.70
C GLU A 150 -1.41 0.52 -5.23
N SER A 151 -2.43 0.96 -4.48
CA SER A 151 -3.83 0.78 -4.87
C SER A 151 -4.20 1.40 -6.24
N VAL A 152 -3.44 2.39 -6.72
CA VAL A 152 -3.59 2.95 -8.09
C VAL A 152 -3.11 1.96 -9.16
N PHE A 153 -2.08 1.16 -8.86
CA PHE A 153 -1.56 0.11 -9.73
C PHE A 153 -2.45 -1.14 -9.68
N ASP A 154 -2.98 -1.47 -8.51
CA ASP A 154 -3.98 -2.54 -8.36
C ASP A 154 -5.20 -2.28 -9.24
N LYS A 155 -5.65 -1.02 -9.33
CA LYS A 155 -6.74 -0.63 -10.23
C LYS A 155 -6.47 -1.06 -11.67
N LEU A 156 -5.24 -0.87 -12.18
CA LEU A 156 -4.87 -1.28 -13.54
C LEU A 156 -4.97 -2.80 -13.74
N LEU A 157 -4.63 -3.59 -12.72
CA LEU A 157 -4.84 -5.05 -12.78
C LEU A 157 -6.32 -5.41 -12.75
N ILE A 158 -7.10 -4.76 -11.89
CA ILE A 158 -8.53 -5.02 -11.76
C ILE A 158 -9.29 -4.66 -13.05
N GLU A 159 -8.87 -3.63 -13.78
CA GLU A 159 -9.41 -3.30 -15.10
C GLU A 159 -9.27 -4.44 -16.13
N GLU A 160 -8.28 -5.33 -15.98
CA GLU A 160 -8.06 -6.48 -16.86
C GLU A 160 -8.75 -7.77 -16.37
N ILE A 161 -9.43 -7.72 -15.22
CA ILE A 161 -10.15 -8.85 -14.63
C ILE A 161 -11.63 -8.79 -15.04
N ASN A 162 -12.09 -9.79 -15.79
CA ASN A 162 -13.50 -9.89 -16.20
C ASN A 162 -14.36 -10.68 -15.18
N ALA A 163 -14.30 -10.29 -13.92
CA ALA A 163 -15.06 -10.87 -12.82
C ALA A 163 -15.43 -9.78 -11.80
N LYS A 164 -16.43 -10.03 -10.95
CA LYS A 164 -16.72 -9.11 -9.85
C LYS A 164 -15.54 -9.07 -8.87
N VAL A 165 -14.96 -7.91 -8.63
CA VAL A 165 -13.88 -7.75 -7.65
C VAL A 165 -14.41 -7.06 -6.41
N ILE A 166 -14.08 -7.62 -5.25
CA ILE A 166 -14.24 -7.00 -3.93
C ILE A 166 -12.85 -6.57 -3.48
N TYR A 167 -12.63 -5.29 -3.23
CA TYR A 167 -11.33 -4.77 -2.81
C TYR A 167 -11.32 -4.49 -1.31
N ALA A 168 -10.61 -5.32 -0.55
CA ALA A 168 -10.50 -5.23 0.90
C ALA A 168 -9.30 -4.36 1.31
N VAL A 169 -9.55 -3.44 2.23
CA VAL A 169 -8.57 -2.52 2.82
C VAL A 169 -8.61 -2.60 4.35
N ARG A 170 -7.69 -1.91 5.03
CA ARG A 170 -7.71 -1.82 6.49
C ARG A 170 -8.90 -0.98 6.97
N GLU A 171 -9.46 -1.38 8.11
CA GLU A 171 -10.50 -0.60 8.81
C GLU A 171 -9.91 0.68 9.45
N ILE A 172 -8.68 0.59 9.95
CA ILE A 172 -7.99 1.70 10.61
C ILE A 172 -6.62 1.95 9.96
N PRO A 173 -6.13 3.21 9.97
CA PRO A 173 -4.81 3.54 9.45
C PRO A 173 -3.70 2.81 10.19
N VAL A 174 -2.86 2.09 9.45
CA VAL A 174 -1.67 1.43 9.97
C VAL A 174 -0.53 1.71 9.00
N ILE A 175 0.47 2.49 9.44
CA ILE A 175 1.58 2.91 8.58
C ILE A 175 1.02 3.52 7.28
N ASN A 176 1.39 3.01 6.11
CA ASN A 176 0.97 3.47 4.80
C ASN A 176 -0.04 2.51 4.13
N ASP A 177 -0.58 1.54 4.88
CA ASP A 177 -1.62 0.64 4.39
C ASP A 177 -2.85 1.46 3.94
N ALA A 178 -3.49 1.00 2.87
CA ALA A 178 -4.70 1.60 2.34
C ALA A 178 -5.86 1.42 3.32
N VAL A 179 -6.63 2.50 3.53
CA VAL A 179 -7.98 2.46 4.11
C VAL A 179 -9.03 2.79 3.03
N TYR A 180 -10.31 2.76 3.40
CA TYR A 180 -11.41 2.98 2.45
C TYR A 180 -11.28 4.29 1.66
N GLU A 181 -10.94 5.38 2.35
CA GLU A 181 -10.76 6.69 1.71
C GLU A 181 -9.60 6.71 0.71
N ASP A 182 -8.55 5.92 0.96
CA ASP A 182 -7.41 5.79 0.05
C ASP A 182 -7.82 5.02 -1.22
N ALA A 183 -8.57 3.93 -1.07
CA ALA A 183 -9.09 3.17 -2.22
C ALA A 183 -10.04 4.00 -3.09
N VAL A 184 -10.92 4.79 -2.45
CA VAL A 184 -11.78 5.77 -3.11
C VAL A 184 -10.95 6.82 -3.85
N ALA A 185 -9.92 7.37 -3.20
CA ALA A 185 -9.02 8.34 -3.80
C ALA A 185 -8.26 7.77 -5.00
N SER A 186 -7.91 6.49 -4.98
CA SER A 186 -7.30 5.77 -6.11
C SER A 186 -8.28 5.41 -7.23
N GLY A 187 -9.58 5.63 -7.02
CA GLY A 187 -10.63 5.38 -8.01
C GLY A 187 -11.01 3.91 -8.15
N LEU A 188 -10.77 3.08 -7.13
CA LEU A 188 -11.11 1.66 -7.14
C LEU A 188 -12.62 1.41 -7.19
N GLN A 189 -13.44 2.34 -6.67
CA GLN A 189 -14.90 2.28 -6.74
C GLN A 189 -15.48 2.22 -8.17
N GLU A 190 -14.66 2.54 -9.18
CA GLU A 190 -15.06 2.48 -10.60
C GLU A 190 -14.97 1.05 -11.15
N VAL A 191 -14.19 0.17 -10.50
CA VAL A 191 -13.81 -1.15 -11.02
C VAL A 191 -14.00 -2.28 -9.99
N ALA A 192 -14.24 -1.97 -8.72
CA ALA A 192 -14.44 -2.92 -7.64
C ALA A 192 -15.49 -2.43 -6.62
N GLU A 193 -16.03 -3.38 -5.86
CA GLU A 193 -16.90 -3.14 -4.68
C GLU A 193 -16.11 -3.11 -3.37
#